data_AF-A0A7S0E7J9-F1
#
_entry.id   AF-A0A7S0E7J9-F1
#
_cell.length_a   1.000
_cell.length_b   1.000
_cell.length_c   1.000
_cell.angle_alpha   90.00
_cell.angle_beta   90.00
_cell.angle_gamma   90.00
#
_symmetry.space_group_name_H-M   'P 1'
#
loop_
_entity.id
_entity.type
_entity.pdbx_description
1 polymer ?
#
loop_
_entity_poly.entity_id
_entity_poly.type
_entity_poly.pdbx_seq_one_letter_code
_entity_poly.pdbx_strand_id
1 'polypeptide(L)'
;VQKLFAAGIAAGEANFAKGIIGAPWFYNKIVFKKVQALLGGKLKFAGTGSAPLAPKAQMFVQTAFNCPVRQGYGLTETCGASCTQNACDNTSGVVGPPTASTVIKLKDWEEGMYKISDANRPDIGMPRGEVLIGGPMVCMGYLVDKDKPDAEVVKKNAEEFSTCSLGHRWFHTGDIGQITVDGQLQIIDRKKDLVKLQMGEYVALSKVENVLKECPLVELPLCYARSTESFCIALVCPSHVALKALGKSMGLGEDVPTLCANKQIIAEVSKQCLAVCKPKLVGFEIPKKIGLVADTWTPDNDLLTAAMKLKRIPIVAKHKAELDSLYSY
;
A
#
# COMPACT_ATOMS: atom_id res chain seq x y z
N VAL A 1 -18.12 -14.51 -20.55
CA VAL A 1 -17.37 -14.86 -19.31
C VAL A 1 -16.95 -13.61 -18.52
N GLN A 2 -16.24 -12.64 -19.12
CA GLN A 2 -15.81 -11.41 -18.41
C GLN A 2 -16.95 -10.60 -17.75
N LYS A 3 -18.09 -10.39 -18.44
CA LYS A 3 -19.24 -9.70 -17.84
C LYS A 3 -19.81 -10.43 -16.61
N LEU A 4 -19.86 -11.76 -16.65
CA LEU A 4 -20.34 -12.58 -15.54
C LEU A 4 -19.35 -12.55 -14.36
N PHE A 5 -18.05 -12.51 -14.64
CA PHE A 5 -17.02 -12.34 -13.63
C PHE A 5 -17.12 -10.98 -12.94
N ALA A 6 -17.22 -9.90 -13.71
CA ALA A 6 -17.38 -8.55 -13.16
C ALA A 6 -18.67 -8.41 -12.32
N ALA A 7 -19.78 -8.95 -12.79
CA ALA A 7 -21.03 -8.99 -12.02
C ALA A 7 -20.89 -9.81 -10.72
N GLY A 8 -20.16 -10.92 -10.77
CA GLY A 8 -19.86 -11.74 -9.59
C GLY A 8 -19.00 -11.00 -8.56
N ILE A 9 -18.01 -10.22 -9.01
CA ILE A 9 -17.20 -9.38 -8.12
C ILE A 9 -18.07 -8.31 -7.48
N ALA A 10 -18.83 -7.54 -8.26
CA ALA A 10 -19.73 -6.50 -7.71
C ALA A 10 -20.74 -7.06 -6.71
N ALA A 11 -21.28 -8.26 -6.97
CA ALA A 11 -22.18 -8.94 -6.03
C ALA A 11 -21.46 -9.38 -4.74
N GLY A 12 -20.20 -9.79 -4.83
CA GLY A 12 -19.37 -10.09 -3.66
C GLY A 12 -19.00 -8.86 -2.85
N GLU A 13 -18.73 -7.72 -3.49
CA GLU A 13 -18.52 -6.44 -2.81
C GLU A 13 -19.78 -6.01 -2.03
N ALA A 14 -20.97 -6.22 -2.61
CA ALA A 14 -22.23 -5.97 -1.91
C ALA A 14 -22.45 -6.93 -0.73
N ASN A 15 -22.00 -8.19 -0.83
CA ASN A 15 -22.00 -9.14 0.29
C ASN A 15 -21.02 -8.71 1.40
N PHE A 16 -19.84 -8.23 1.01
CA PHE A 16 -18.82 -7.74 1.95
C PHE A 16 -19.37 -6.63 2.84
N ALA A 17 -20.09 -5.67 2.25
CA ALA A 17 -20.74 -4.58 2.99
C ALA A 17 -21.81 -5.07 4.00
N LYS A 18 -22.32 -6.29 3.84
CA LYS A 18 -23.28 -6.94 4.75
C LYS A 18 -22.60 -7.90 5.74
N GLY A 19 -21.27 -7.91 5.79
CA GLY A 19 -20.50 -8.85 6.63
C GLY A 19 -20.43 -10.27 6.09
N ILE A 20 -20.84 -10.50 4.83
CA ILE A 20 -20.86 -11.84 4.21
C ILE A 20 -19.55 -12.07 3.45
N ILE A 21 -18.97 -13.26 3.64
CA ILE A 21 -17.79 -13.71 2.93
C ILE A 21 -18.18 -14.28 1.56
N GLY A 22 -17.50 -13.86 0.51
CA GLY A 22 -17.63 -14.44 -0.83
C GLY A 22 -18.80 -13.89 -1.67
N ALA A 23 -18.86 -14.36 -2.92
CA ALA A 23 -19.95 -14.03 -3.84
C ALA A 23 -21.22 -14.88 -3.56
N PRO A 24 -22.42 -14.41 -3.97
CA PRO A 24 -23.64 -15.20 -3.90
C PRO A 24 -23.50 -16.58 -4.58
N TRP A 25 -24.28 -17.55 -4.11
CA TRP A 25 -24.16 -18.98 -4.48
C TRP A 25 -24.03 -19.23 -5.99
N PHE A 26 -24.80 -18.50 -6.81
CA PHE A 26 -24.82 -18.62 -8.25
C PHE A 26 -23.47 -18.25 -8.88
N TYR A 27 -22.95 -17.07 -8.55
CA TYR A 27 -21.64 -16.61 -9.02
C TYR A 27 -20.52 -17.48 -8.48
N ASN A 28 -20.60 -17.87 -7.20
CA ASN A 28 -19.61 -18.72 -6.58
C ASN A 28 -19.48 -20.07 -7.32
N LYS A 29 -20.62 -20.73 -7.60
CA LYS A 29 -20.65 -22.06 -8.24
C LYS A 29 -20.16 -22.03 -9.69
N ILE A 30 -20.50 -20.99 -10.45
CA ILE A 30 -20.25 -20.93 -11.90
C ILE A 30 -18.90 -20.29 -12.23
N VAL A 31 -18.53 -19.24 -11.50
CA VAL A 31 -17.34 -18.43 -11.80
C VAL A 31 -16.20 -18.77 -10.86
N PHE A 32 -16.41 -18.58 -9.55
CA PHE A 32 -15.30 -18.55 -8.59
C PHE A 32 -14.80 -19.92 -8.15
N LYS A 33 -15.61 -20.98 -8.26
CA LYS A 33 -15.17 -22.36 -7.96
C LYS A 33 -13.92 -22.78 -8.75
N LYS A 34 -13.79 -22.30 -10.00
CA LYS A 34 -12.58 -22.54 -10.82
C LYS A 34 -11.36 -21.77 -10.30
N VAL A 35 -11.57 -20.55 -9.83
CA VAL A 35 -10.51 -19.72 -9.22
C VAL A 35 -10.05 -20.34 -7.90
N GLN A 36 -10.99 -20.78 -7.06
CA GLN A 36 -10.71 -21.46 -5.80
C GLN A 36 -9.90 -22.75 -5.98
N ALA A 37 -10.16 -23.49 -7.06
CA ALA A 37 -9.43 -24.71 -7.39
C ALA A 37 -7.92 -24.47 -7.64
N LEU A 38 -7.52 -23.24 -8.01
CA LEU A 38 -6.10 -22.87 -8.17
C LEU A 38 -5.32 -23.01 -6.85
N LEU A 39 -6.00 -22.86 -5.70
CA LEU A 39 -5.44 -23.07 -4.36
C LEU A 39 -6.01 -24.35 -3.69
N GLY A 40 -6.48 -25.31 -4.49
CA GLY A 40 -7.01 -26.58 -4.01
C GLY A 40 -8.45 -26.55 -3.49
N GLY A 41 -9.14 -25.40 -3.52
CA GLY A 41 -10.57 -25.27 -3.22
C GLY A 41 -10.98 -25.48 -1.75
N LYS A 42 -10.00 -25.56 -0.83
CA LYS A 42 -10.23 -25.78 0.61
C LYS A 42 -9.72 -24.64 1.49
N LEU A 43 -9.41 -23.47 0.90
CA LEU A 43 -8.93 -22.31 1.63
C LEU A 43 -10.02 -21.83 2.60
N LYS A 44 -9.68 -21.74 3.89
CA LYS A 44 -10.62 -21.31 4.95
C LYS A 44 -10.33 -19.92 5.49
N PHE A 45 -9.10 -19.45 5.32
CA PHE A 45 -8.61 -18.19 5.88
C PHE A 45 -7.35 -17.76 5.13
N ALA A 46 -7.19 -16.46 4.91
CA ALA A 46 -5.98 -15.87 4.37
C ALA A 46 -5.54 -14.69 5.25
N GLY A 47 -4.27 -14.70 5.68
CA GLY A 47 -3.63 -13.57 6.34
C GLY A 47 -2.72 -12.83 5.36
N THR A 48 -2.71 -11.50 5.44
CA THR A 48 -1.77 -10.64 4.71
C THR A 48 -1.06 -9.71 5.68
N GLY A 49 0.13 -9.24 5.30
CA GLY A 49 0.91 -8.29 6.08
C GLY A 49 2.12 -7.82 5.29
N SER A 50 3.11 -7.25 5.99
CA SER A 50 4.35 -6.72 5.42
C SER A 50 4.19 -5.43 4.61
N ALA A 51 3.16 -5.31 3.76
CA ALA A 51 2.87 -4.09 2.99
C ALA A 51 1.39 -3.71 3.12
N PRO A 52 1.03 -2.43 2.94
CA PRO A 52 -0.37 -2.01 2.94
C PRO A 52 -1.17 -2.71 1.84
N LEU A 53 -2.34 -3.26 2.18
CA LEU A 53 -3.27 -3.86 1.22
C LEU A 53 -4.40 -2.88 0.88
N ALA A 54 -4.62 -2.64 -0.41
CA ALA A 54 -5.72 -1.81 -0.89
C ALA A 54 -7.08 -2.43 -0.49
N PRO A 55 -8.05 -1.64 0.00
CA PRO A 55 -9.37 -2.14 0.41
C PRO A 55 -10.06 -3.00 -0.66
N LYS A 56 -10.05 -2.56 -1.92
CA LYS A 56 -10.64 -3.33 -3.02
C LYS A 56 -9.92 -4.64 -3.30
N ALA A 57 -8.59 -4.69 -3.14
CA ALA A 57 -7.84 -5.93 -3.32
C ALA A 57 -8.24 -6.96 -2.24
N GLN A 58 -8.42 -6.51 -0.99
CA GLN A 58 -8.93 -7.38 0.08
C GLN A 58 -10.32 -7.92 -0.26
N MET A 59 -11.25 -7.05 -0.68
CA MET A 59 -12.61 -7.43 -1.06
C MET A 59 -12.63 -8.39 -2.27
N PHE A 60 -11.80 -8.13 -3.26
CA PHE A 60 -11.66 -8.96 -4.45
C PHE A 60 -11.19 -10.37 -4.11
N VAL A 61 -10.09 -10.50 -3.36
CA VAL A 61 -9.53 -11.82 -2.98
C VAL A 61 -10.53 -12.58 -2.11
N GLN A 62 -11.15 -11.93 -1.13
CA GLN A 62 -12.18 -12.53 -0.29
C GLN A 62 -13.38 -13.03 -1.11
N THR A 63 -13.81 -12.23 -2.10
CA THR A 63 -14.90 -12.60 -3.01
C THR A 63 -14.55 -13.79 -3.88
N ALA A 64 -13.37 -13.75 -4.51
CA ALA A 64 -12.93 -14.73 -5.48
C ALA A 64 -12.63 -16.09 -4.83
N PHE A 65 -12.03 -16.09 -3.64
CA PHE A 65 -11.66 -17.31 -2.93
C PHE A 65 -12.69 -17.78 -1.91
N ASN A 66 -13.76 -17.01 -1.69
CA ASN A 66 -14.82 -17.33 -0.73
C ASN A 66 -14.26 -17.64 0.67
N CYS A 67 -13.25 -16.88 1.10
CA CYS A 67 -12.61 -17.03 2.40
C CYS A 67 -12.31 -15.66 3.03
N PRO A 68 -12.33 -15.53 4.36
CA PRO A 68 -11.87 -14.33 5.05
C PRO A 68 -10.43 -13.96 4.67
N VAL A 69 -10.22 -12.69 4.33
CA VAL A 69 -8.89 -12.10 4.16
C VAL A 69 -8.68 -11.06 5.26
N ARG A 70 -7.65 -11.26 6.09
CA ARG A 70 -7.36 -10.41 7.24
C ARG A 70 -5.95 -9.82 7.16
N GLN A 71 -5.83 -8.56 7.53
CA GLN A 71 -4.56 -7.85 7.60
C GLN A 71 -3.93 -7.98 8.98
N GLY A 72 -2.61 -8.06 8.99
CA GLY A 72 -1.77 -7.95 10.18
C GLY A 72 -0.66 -6.94 9.94
N TYR A 73 -0.36 -6.17 10.98
CA TYR A 73 0.72 -5.19 10.99
C TYR A 73 1.72 -5.52 12.07
N GLY A 74 3.00 -5.40 11.73
CA GLY A 74 4.10 -5.78 12.59
C GLY A 74 5.43 -5.57 11.87
N LEU A 75 6.49 -5.46 12.66
CA LEU A 75 7.86 -5.29 12.18
C LEU A 75 8.76 -6.35 12.78
N THR A 76 9.98 -6.45 12.27
CA THR A 76 11.00 -7.36 12.82
C THR A 76 11.30 -7.00 14.27
N GLU A 77 11.36 -5.70 14.57
CA GLU A 77 11.64 -5.11 15.88
C GLU A 77 10.54 -5.39 16.91
N THR A 78 9.35 -5.80 16.45
CA THR A 78 8.20 -6.15 17.31
C THR A 78 7.93 -7.65 17.34
N CYS A 79 8.85 -8.47 16.81
CA CYS A 79 8.73 -9.93 16.74
C CYS A 79 7.46 -10.42 16.04
N GLY A 80 7.08 -9.76 14.93
CA GLY A 80 5.90 -10.12 14.15
C GLY A 80 4.70 -9.23 14.44
N ALA A 81 3.49 -9.82 14.39
CA ALA A 81 2.25 -9.06 14.37
C ALA A 81 1.96 -8.35 15.70
N SER A 82 1.87 -7.03 15.64
CA SER A 82 1.50 -6.13 16.74
C SER A 82 0.01 -5.78 16.72
N CYS A 83 -0.57 -5.70 15.52
CA CYS A 83 -2.01 -5.55 15.30
C CYS A 83 -2.48 -6.60 14.31
N THR A 84 -3.67 -7.15 14.54
CA THR A 84 -4.28 -8.14 13.64
C THR A 84 -5.78 -7.96 13.61
N GLN A 85 -6.38 -7.99 12.42
CA GLN A 85 -7.84 -8.03 12.30
C GLN A 85 -8.39 -9.34 12.90
N ASN A 86 -9.52 -9.23 13.60
CA ASN A 86 -10.21 -10.41 14.12
C ASN A 86 -10.70 -11.30 12.98
N ALA A 87 -10.83 -12.61 13.22
CA ALA A 87 -11.32 -13.55 12.21
C ALA A 87 -12.70 -13.16 11.66
N CYS A 88 -13.58 -12.60 12.52
CA CYS A 88 -14.92 -12.14 12.15
C CYS A 88 -14.96 -10.68 11.66
N ASP A 89 -13.85 -9.94 11.74
CA ASP A 89 -13.80 -8.53 11.32
C ASP A 89 -13.84 -8.41 9.80
N ASN A 90 -14.93 -7.87 9.26
CA ASN A 90 -15.12 -7.70 7.83
C ASN A 90 -14.91 -6.25 7.36
N THR A 91 -14.11 -5.48 8.08
CA THR A 91 -13.66 -4.15 7.66
C THR A 91 -12.43 -4.25 6.72
N SER A 92 -12.20 -3.18 5.95
CA SER A 92 -11.07 -3.10 5.01
C SER A 92 -10.31 -1.80 5.20
N GLY A 93 -9.04 -1.79 4.79
CA GLY A 93 -8.17 -0.62 4.94
C GLY A 93 -7.65 -0.39 6.36
N VAL A 94 -7.91 -1.30 7.30
CA VAL A 94 -7.40 -1.28 8.67
C VAL A 94 -6.62 -2.56 8.94
N VAL A 95 -5.71 -2.50 9.92
CA VAL A 95 -4.91 -3.65 10.35
C VAL A 95 -5.44 -4.30 11.63
N GLY A 96 -6.50 -3.73 12.20
CA GLY A 96 -7.20 -4.24 13.36
C GLY A 96 -6.68 -3.70 14.70
N PRO A 97 -7.20 -4.24 15.82
CA PRO A 97 -6.77 -3.86 17.15
C PRO A 97 -5.37 -4.41 17.49
N PRO A 98 -4.72 -3.89 18.56
CA PRO A 98 -3.50 -4.47 19.12
C PRO A 98 -3.71 -5.92 19.57
N THR A 99 -2.68 -6.75 19.46
CA THR A 99 -2.70 -8.10 20.07
C THR A 99 -2.62 -8.02 21.60
N ALA A 100 -2.93 -9.12 22.30
CA ALA A 100 -3.11 -9.14 23.75
C ALA A 100 -1.95 -8.60 24.60
N SER A 101 -0.72 -8.58 24.05
CA SER A 101 0.46 -8.08 24.76
C SER A 101 0.98 -6.75 24.20
N THR A 102 0.30 -6.17 23.21
CA THR A 102 0.75 -4.99 22.48
C THR A 102 0.02 -3.75 22.98
N VAL A 103 0.77 -2.70 23.25
CA VAL A 103 0.26 -1.35 23.51
C VAL A 103 0.60 -0.49 22.31
N ILE A 104 -0.41 0.19 21.77
CA ILE A 104 -0.22 1.18 20.70
C ILE A 104 -0.37 2.58 21.29
N LYS A 105 0.56 3.45 20.93
CA LYS A 105 0.50 4.88 21.24
C LYS A 105 0.71 5.67 19.95
N LEU A 106 -0.03 6.76 19.78
CA LEU A 106 0.30 7.77 18.77
C LEU A 106 1.17 8.85 19.39
N LYS A 107 2.16 9.32 18.61
CA LYS A 107 2.99 10.47 18.93
C LYS A 107 2.83 11.50 17.82
N ASP A 108 2.59 12.75 18.18
CA ASP A 108 2.50 13.84 17.20
C ASP A 108 3.76 13.90 16.34
N TRP A 109 3.56 14.11 15.04
CA TRP A 109 4.64 14.38 14.10
C TRP A 109 4.42 15.76 13.50
N GLU A 110 4.98 16.74 14.18
CA GLU A 110 4.82 18.18 13.88
C GLU A 110 5.23 18.54 12.45
N GLU A 111 6.37 18.02 12.00
CA GLU A 111 6.88 18.28 10.65
C GLU A 111 5.86 17.86 9.58
N GLY A 112 5.24 16.69 9.78
CA GLY A 112 4.23 16.10 8.90
C GLY A 112 2.80 16.61 9.09
N MET A 113 2.55 17.47 10.08
CA MET A 113 1.20 17.92 10.46
C MET A 113 0.23 16.77 10.79
N TYR A 114 0.75 15.65 11.32
CA TYR A 114 -0.07 14.55 11.83
C TYR A 114 -0.14 14.65 13.35
N LYS A 115 -1.33 15.00 13.84
CA LYS A 115 -1.54 15.27 15.26
C LYS A 115 -2.65 14.42 15.83
N ILE A 116 -2.53 14.06 17.10
CA ILE A 116 -3.59 13.40 17.86
C ILE A 116 -4.83 14.32 17.92
N SER A 117 -4.62 15.64 17.96
CA SER A 117 -5.69 16.63 17.91
C SER A 117 -6.48 16.66 16.60
N ASP A 118 -6.03 15.99 15.53
CA ASP A 118 -6.80 15.83 14.29
C ASP A 118 -8.12 15.07 14.50
N ALA A 119 -8.27 14.38 15.64
CA ALA A 119 -9.56 13.84 16.09
C ALA A 119 -10.66 14.90 16.17
N ASN A 120 -10.29 16.16 16.45
CA ASN A 120 -11.24 17.28 16.58
C ASN A 120 -11.48 18.02 15.27
N ARG A 121 -10.79 17.65 14.18
CA ARG A 121 -10.93 18.30 12.88
C ARG A 121 -12.09 17.70 12.09
N PRO A 122 -13.07 18.50 11.63
CA PRO A 122 -14.23 17.98 10.88
C PRO A 122 -13.89 17.25 9.58
N ASP A 123 -12.77 17.60 8.94
CA ASP A 123 -12.34 17.00 7.67
C ASP A 123 -11.56 15.69 7.84
N ILE A 124 -11.12 15.35 9.06
CA ILE A 124 -10.34 14.13 9.35
C ILE A 124 -11.09 13.24 10.35
N GLY A 125 -11.46 13.78 11.52
CA GLY A 125 -12.25 13.11 12.55
C GLY A 125 -11.56 11.94 13.25
N MET A 126 -10.23 11.79 13.11
CA MET A 126 -9.45 10.67 13.66
C MET A 126 -8.10 11.18 14.17
N PRO A 127 -7.62 10.70 15.34
CA PRO A 127 -6.28 11.03 15.83
C PRO A 127 -5.23 10.37 14.94
N ARG A 128 -4.18 11.12 14.59
CA ARG A 128 -3.10 10.65 13.72
C ARG A 128 -1.74 10.92 14.34
N GLY A 129 -0.73 10.19 13.92
CA GLY A 129 0.64 10.42 14.37
C GLY A 129 1.54 9.24 14.05
N GLU A 130 2.77 9.32 14.55
CA GLU A 130 3.67 8.17 14.56
C GLU A 130 3.13 7.06 15.45
N VAL A 131 3.10 5.85 14.92
CA VAL A 131 2.76 4.65 15.67
C VAL A 131 3.95 4.24 16.53
N LEU A 132 3.76 4.22 17.84
CA LEU A 132 4.69 3.64 18.80
C LEU A 132 4.11 2.32 19.29
N ILE A 133 4.96 1.29 19.32
CA ILE A 133 4.57 -0.05 19.76
C ILE A 133 5.30 -0.36 21.06
N GLY A 134 4.56 -0.64 22.12
CA GLY A 134 5.09 -1.02 23.42
C GLY A 134 4.66 -2.43 23.80
N GLY A 135 5.48 -3.12 24.58
CA GLY A 135 5.16 -4.44 25.11
C GLY A 135 6.36 -5.38 25.19
N PRO A 136 6.17 -6.59 25.75
CA PRO A 136 7.26 -7.56 25.93
C PRO A 136 7.83 -8.09 24.62
N MET A 137 7.09 -8.00 23.50
CA MET A 137 7.54 -8.43 22.17
C MET A 137 8.53 -7.47 21.50
N VAL A 138 8.67 -6.25 22.00
CA VAL A 138 9.64 -5.30 21.46
C VAL A 138 11.04 -5.83 21.72
N CYS A 139 11.86 -5.93 20.67
CA CYS A 139 13.22 -6.44 20.75
C CYS A 139 14.12 -5.55 21.65
N MET A 140 15.32 -6.02 21.94
CA MET A 140 16.27 -5.29 22.80
C MET A 140 16.97 -4.12 22.09
N GLY A 141 16.73 -3.95 20.79
CA GLY A 141 17.48 -3.08 19.91
C GLY A 141 18.33 -3.88 18.91
N TYR A 142 18.99 -3.15 18.03
CA TYR A 142 19.97 -3.66 17.09
C TYR A 142 21.26 -4.07 17.81
N LEU A 143 21.90 -5.12 17.30
CA LEU A 143 23.14 -5.65 17.87
C LEU A 143 24.27 -4.61 17.70
N VAL A 144 24.83 -4.15 18.83
CA VAL A 144 26.01 -3.29 18.87
C VAL A 144 27.21 -4.14 19.28
N ASP A 145 28.24 -4.17 18.43
CA ASP A 145 29.53 -4.75 18.78
C ASP A 145 30.16 -3.91 19.90
N LYS A 146 30.50 -4.55 21.01
CA LYS A 146 31.08 -3.89 22.19
C LYS A 146 32.52 -3.44 21.96
N ASP A 147 33.26 -4.18 21.15
CA ASP A 147 34.68 -3.89 20.88
C ASP A 147 34.82 -2.86 19.76
N LYS A 148 33.83 -2.79 18.86
CA LYS A 148 33.79 -1.86 17.72
C LYS A 148 32.38 -1.30 17.51
N PRO A 149 31.91 -0.39 18.39
CA PRO A 149 30.56 0.15 18.28
C PRO A 149 30.41 0.99 17.01
N ASP A 150 29.46 0.61 16.16
CA ASP A 150 29.04 1.42 15.02
C ASP A 150 28.17 2.58 15.52
N ALA A 151 28.64 3.82 15.30
CA ALA A 151 27.96 5.03 15.75
C ALA A 151 26.54 5.17 15.15
N GLU A 152 26.32 4.72 13.93
CA GLU A 152 25.00 4.77 13.29
C GLU A 152 24.03 3.79 13.94
N VAL A 153 24.50 2.58 14.32
CA VAL A 153 23.67 1.58 15.01
C VAL A 153 23.33 2.05 16.43
N VAL A 154 24.30 2.63 17.14
CA VAL A 154 24.09 3.20 18.48
C VAL A 154 23.07 4.33 18.43
N LYS A 155 23.23 5.27 17.48
CA LYS A 155 22.28 6.37 17.28
C LYS A 155 20.89 5.84 16.94
N LYS A 156 20.79 4.89 16.01
CA LYS A 156 19.52 4.29 15.62
C LYS A 156 18.81 3.61 16.80
N ASN A 157 19.55 2.90 17.65
CA ASN A 157 18.99 2.33 18.88
C ASN A 157 18.43 3.40 19.83
N ALA A 158 19.14 4.50 20.01
CA ALA A 158 18.71 5.61 20.88
C ALA A 158 17.49 6.36 20.34
N GLU A 159 17.34 6.43 19.01
CA GLU A 159 16.22 7.10 18.34
C GLU A 159 14.97 6.21 18.25
N GLU A 160 15.14 4.93 17.95
CA GLU A 160 14.02 4.02 17.66
C GLU A 160 13.54 3.24 18.88
N PHE A 161 14.32 3.14 19.96
CA PHE A 161 13.92 2.44 21.17
C PHE A 161 13.94 3.35 22.39
N SER A 162 12.90 3.26 23.21
CA SER A 162 12.82 3.98 24.48
C SER A 162 12.19 3.10 25.56
N THR A 163 12.48 3.39 26.82
CA THR A 163 11.89 2.67 27.96
C THR A 163 11.08 3.66 28.79
N CYS A 164 9.83 3.33 29.11
CA CYS A 164 9.03 4.19 29.99
C CYS A 164 9.38 3.95 31.47
N SER A 165 8.85 4.80 32.36
CA SER A 165 9.07 4.71 33.82
C SER A 165 8.65 3.38 34.45
N LEU A 166 7.79 2.61 33.76
CA LEU A 166 7.35 1.27 34.19
C LEU A 166 8.27 0.14 33.67
N GLY A 167 9.37 0.46 33.00
CA GLY A 167 10.31 -0.52 32.46
C GLY A 167 9.87 -1.16 31.13
N HIS A 168 8.73 -0.76 30.57
CA HIS A 168 8.29 -1.27 29.27
C HIS A 168 9.06 -0.60 28.13
N ARG A 169 9.56 -1.43 27.18
CA ARG A 169 10.17 -0.95 25.94
C ARG A 169 9.11 -0.48 24.96
N TRP A 170 9.45 0.59 24.24
CA TRP A 170 8.70 1.19 23.16
C TRP A 170 9.59 1.28 21.93
N PHE A 171 9.02 0.89 20.79
CA PHE A 171 9.61 1.03 19.48
C PHE A 171 8.92 2.15 18.71
N HIS A 172 9.69 3.12 18.22
CA HIS A 172 9.25 4.22 17.36
C HIS A 172 9.32 3.72 15.92
N THR A 173 8.18 3.31 15.38
CA THR A 173 8.13 2.50 14.15
C THR A 173 8.60 3.22 12.90
N GLY A 174 8.61 4.55 12.94
CA GLY A 174 8.73 5.39 11.75
C GLY A 174 7.53 5.26 10.80
N ASP A 175 6.39 4.72 11.25
CA ASP A 175 5.13 4.62 10.52
C ASP A 175 4.13 5.66 11.02
N ILE A 176 3.43 6.29 10.09
CA ILE A 176 2.30 7.16 10.39
C ILE A 176 1.01 6.35 10.30
N GLY A 177 0.19 6.45 11.33
CA GLY A 177 -1.09 5.79 11.40
C GLY A 177 -2.16 6.68 12.01
N GLN A 178 -3.38 6.17 11.99
CA GLN A 178 -4.54 6.79 12.62
C GLN A 178 -5.38 5.72 13.33
N ILE A 179 -6.05 6.13 14.40
CA ILE A 179 -7.00 5.25 15.11
C ILE A 179 -8.39 5.57 14.60
N THR A 180 -9.08 4.56 14.06
CA THR A 180 -10.45 4.71 13.59
C THR A 180 -11.41 4.96 14.76
N VAL A 181 -12.62 5.43 14.47
CA VAL A 181 -13.68 5.62 15.46
C VAL A 181 -14.00 4.34 16.23
N ASP A 182 -13.80 3.17 15.60
CA ASP A 182 -14.00 1.85 16.20
C ASP A 182 -12.77 1.34 16.97
N GLY A 183 -11.74 2.17 17.16
CA GLY A 183 -10.53 1.84 17.93
C GLY A 183 -9.54 0.95 17.18
N GLN A 184 -9.65 0.83 15.85
CA GLN A 184 -8.72 0.02 15.04
C GLN A 184 -7.56 0.86 14.53
N LEU A 185 -6.39 0.24 14.36
CA LEU A 185 -5.26 0.91 13.73
C LEU A 185 -5.42 0.87 12.20
N GLN A 186 -5.20 2.03 11.57
CA GLN A 186 -5.04 2.18 10.14
C GLN A 186 -3.67 2.78 9.84
N ILE A 187 -2.88 2.13 9.00
CA ILE A 187 -1.57 2.62 8.57
C ILE A 187 -1.76 3.56 7.38
N ILE A 188 -1.14 4.74 7.45
CA ILE A 188 -1.16 5.75 6.39
C ILE A 188 0.03 5.50 5.45
N ASP A 189 1.26 5.65 5.95
CA ASP A 189 2.50 5.36 5.21
C ASP A 189 3.71 5.35 6.15
N ARG A 190 4.90 5.01 5.63
CA ARG A 190 6.17 5.25 6.34
C ARG A 190 6.42 6.77 6.40
N LYS A 191 6.92 7.30 7.52
CA LYS A 191 7.36 8.71 7.64
C LYS A 191 8.28 9.15 6.49
N LYS A 192 9.26 8.31 6.15
CA LYS A 192 10.23 8.57 5.08
C LYS A 192 9.64 8.51 3.66
N ASP A 193 8.49 7.87 3.51
CA ASP A 193 7.78 7.77 2.23
C ASP A 193 6.69 8.86 2.10
N LEU A 194 6.51 9.70 3.13
CA LEU A 194 5.68 10.91 3.08
C LEU A 194 6.50 12.07 2.54
N VAL A 195 6.15 12.54 1.35
CA VAL A 195 6.86 13.65 0.68
C VAL A 195 6.05 14.93 0.81
N LYS A 196 6.65 15.96 1.40
CA LYS A 196 6.10 17.32 1.43
C LYS A 196 6.26 17.97 0.06
N LEU A 197 5.17 18.35 -0.59
CA LEU A 197 5.16 19.15 -1.81
C LEU A 197 5.49 20.62 -1.50
N GLN A 198 5.79 21.40 -2.55
CA GLN A 198 6.14 22.82 -2.44
C GLN A 198 5.08 23.65 -1.70
N MET A 199 3.79 23.28 -1.83
CA MET A 199 2.66 23.98 -1.21
C MET A 199 2.39 23.53 0.24
N GLY A 200 3.19 22.59 0.75
CA GLY A 200 3.19 22.17 2.15
C GLY A 200 2.38 20.91 2.45
N GLU A 201 1.62 20.38 1.48
CA GLU A 201 0.88 19.13 1.63
C GLU A 201 1.81 17.92 1.57
N TYR A 202 1.47 16.86 2.32
CA TYR A 202 2.20 15.60 2.33
C TYR A 202 1.50 14.55 1.47
N VAL A 203 2.22 14.01 0.49
CA VAL A 203 1.75 12.89 -0.34
C VAL A 203 2.22 11.58 0.26
N ALA A 204 1.27 10.68 0.57
CA ALA A 204 1.54 9.29 0.90
C ALA A 204 1.74 8.48 -0.39
N LEU A 205 3.00 8.26 -0.78
CA LEU A 205 3.33 7.61 -2.05
C LEU A 205 2.70 6.22 -2.17
N SER A 206 2.72 5.43 -1.09
CA SER A 206 2.18 4.07 -1.06
C SER A 206 0.65 4.06 -1.21
N LYS A 207 -0.03 5.11 -0.72
CA LYS A 207 -1.49 5.28 -0.92
C LYS A 207 -1.82 5.47 -2.40
N VAL A 208 -1.08 6.37 -3.07
CA VAL A 208 -1.27 6.63 -4.51
C VAL A 208 -1.00 5.37 -5.32
N GLU A 209 0.09 4.66 -5.03
CA GLU A 209 0.44 3.40 -5.70
C GLU A 209 -0.62 2.32 -5.55
N ASN A 210 -1.17 2.16 -4.34
CA ASN A 210 -2.22 1.18 -4.08
C ASN A 210 -3.52 1.50 -4.82
N VAL A 211 -3.85 2.78 -5.01
CA VAL A 211 -5.00 3.18 -5.84
C VAL A 211 -4.71 2.94 -7.33
N LEU A 212 -3.49 3.23 -7.80
CA LEU A 212 -3.09 2.97 -9.19
C LEU A 212 -3.15 1.49 -9.56
N LYS A 213 -2.82 0.57 -8.63
CA LYS A 213 -2.93 -0.89 -8.83
C LYS A 213 -4.35 -1.38 -9.11
N GLU A 214 -5.37 -0.57 -8.84
CA GLU A 214 -6.75 -0.92 -9.22
C GLU A 214 -7.02 -0.75 -10.72
N CYS A 215 -6.13 -0.07 -11.46
CA CYS A 215 -6.21 0.03 -12.91
C CYS A 215 -5.73 -1.30 -13.55
N PRO A 216 -6.53 -1.97 -14.40
CA PRO A 216 -6.15 -3.25 -15.01
C PRO A 216 -4.89 -3.20 -15.90
N LEU A 217 -4.50 -2.01 -16.34
CA LEU A 217 -3.30 -1.79 -17.15
C LEU A 217 -2.02 -1.67 -16.31
N VAL A 218 -2.14 -1.52 -14.99
CA VAL A 218 -1.02 -1.31 -14.06
C VAL A 218 -0.64 -2.63 -13.41
N GLU A 219 0.62 -3.03 -13.54
CA GLU A 219 1.17 -4.17 -12.80
C GLU A 219 1.92 -3.69 -11.56
N LEU A 220 2.89 -2.79 -11.73
CA LEU A 220 3.61 -2.14 -10.64
C LEU A 220 3.70 -0.63 -10.88
N PRO A 221 3.07 0.20 -10.03
CA PRO A 221 3.25 1.64 -10.06
C PRO A 221 4.34 2.09 -9.07
N LEU A 222 5.09 3.10 -9.44
CA LEU A 222 5.92 3.93 -8.56
C LEU A 222 5.35 5.35 -8.55
N CYS A 223 4.82 5.80 -7.43
CA CYS A 223 4.54 7.23 -7.23
C CYS A 223 5.84 7.92 -6.80
N TYR A 224 6.08 9.08 -7.40
CA TYR A 224 7.27 9.88 -7.13
C TYR A 224 6.89 11.35 -6.95
N ALA A 225 7.48 11.98 -5.95
CA ALA A 225 7.25 13.37 -5.61
C ALA A 225 8.58 14.01 -5.18
N ARG A 226 8.72 15.32 -5.42
CA ARG A 226 9.85 16.13 -4.94
C ARG A 226 9.32 17.31 -4.17
N SER A 227 10.06 17.76 -3.15
CA SER A 227 9.69 18.93 -2.35
C SER A 227 9.75 20.25 -3.09
N THR A 228 10.47 20.30 -4.21
CA THR A 228 10.53 21.44 -5.12
C THR A 228 9.32 21.54 -6.05
N GLU A 229 8.44 20.54 -6.05
CA GLU A 229 7.33 20.42 -7.00
C GLU A 229 5.98 20.55 -6.29
N SER A 230 4.98 21.08 -7.00
CA SER A 230 3.61 21.24 -6.49
C SER A 230 2.71 20.02 -6.72
N PHE A 231 3.24 18.96 -7.34
CA PHE A 231 2.48 17.76 -7.69
C PHE A 231 3.36 16.51 -7.68
N CYS A 232 2.72 15.35 -7.50
CA CYS A 232 3.36 14.06 -7.70
C CYS A 232 3.16 13.55 -9.15
N ILE A 233 4.04 12.65 -9.56
CA ILE A 233 3.97 11.91 -10.83
C ILE A 233 3.95 10.41 -10.54
N ALA A 234 3.68 9.60 -11.57
CA ALA A 234 3.80 8.15 -11.47
C ALA A 234 4.55 7.55 -12.65
N LEU A 235 5.35 6.53 -12.37
CA LEU A 235 5.97 5.66 -13.36
C LEU A 235 5.33 4.28 -13.24
N VAL A 236 4.82 3.74 -14.33
CA VAL A 236 4.04 2.50 -14.34
C VAL A 236 4.77 1.44 -15.16
N CYS A 237 5.03 0.29 -14.53
CA CYS A 237 5.24 -0.97 -15.22
C CYS A 237 3.85 -1.54 -15.56
N PRO A 238 3.46 -1.57 -16.85
CA PRO A 238 2.14 -1.99 -17.25
C PRO A 238 2.03 -3.52 -17.30
N SER A 239 0.82 -4.05 -17.11
CA SER A 239 0.57 -5.47 -17.38
C SER A 239 0.76 -5.75 -18.87
N HIS A 240 1.77 -6.56 -19.22
CA HIS A 240 2.08 -6.86 -20.62
C HIS A 240 0.87 -7.44 -21.37
N VAL A 241 0.04 -8.25 -20.71
CA VAL A 241 -1.15 -8.84 -21.32
C VAL A 241 -2.19 -7.77 -21.64
N ALA A 242 -2.51 -6.91 -20.66
CA ALA A 242 -3.50 -5.86 -20.83
C ALA A 242 -3.02 -4.79 -21.83
N LEU A 243 -1.73 -4.44 -21.78
CA LEU A 243 -1.13 -3.45 -22.68
C LEU A 243 -1.14 -3.93 -24.13
N LYS A 244 -0.77 -5.20 -24.39
CA LYS A 244 -0.83 -5.78 -25.74
C LYS A 244 -2.24 -5.79 -26.30
N ALA A 245 -3.23 -6.15 -25.47
CA ALA A 245 -4.63 -6.11 -25.87
C ALA A 245 -5.09 -4.68 -26.22
N LEU A 246 -4.66 -3.68 -25.44
CA LEU A 246 -4.91 -2.27 -25.73
C LEU A 246 -4.25 -1.83 -27.05
N GLY A 247 -2.96 -2.14 -27.23
CA GLY A 247 -2.21 -1.84 -28.45
C GLY A 247 -2.88 -2.40 -29.71
N LYS A 248 -3.33 -3.66 -29.65
CA LYS A 248 -4.10 -4.29 -30.73
C LYS A 248 -5.43 -3.59 -30.99
N SER A 249 -6.17 -3.22 -29.94
CA SER A 249 -7.46 -2.52 -30.08
C SER A 249 -7.32 -1.13 -30.71
N MET A 250 -6.16 -0.50 -30.55
CA MET A 250 -5.83 0.81 -31.12
C MET A 250 -5.08 0.74 -32.45
N GLY A 251 -4.76 -0.47 -32.95
CA GLY A 251 -4.00 -0.64 -34.19
C GLY A 251 -2.51 -0.29 -34.11
N LEU A 252 -1.93 -0.30 -32.90
CA LEU A 252 -0.55 0.13 -32.62
C LEU A 252 0.44 -1.04 -32.43
N GLY A 253 0.00 -2.27 -32.64
CA GLY A 253 0.81 -3.48 -32.50
C GLY A 253 0.82 -4.07 -31.09
N GLU A 254 1.78 -4.97 -30.83
CA GLU A 254 1.87 -5.76 -29.58
C GLU A 254 3.28 -5.67 -28.93
N ASP A 255 4.20 -4.87 -29.48
CA ASP A 255 5.55 -4.71 -28.94
C ASP A 255 5.54 -3.80 -27.71
N VAL A 256 5.87 -4.33 -26.54
CA VAL A 256 5.75 -3.61 -25.25
C VAL A 256 6.64 -2.37 -25.19
N PRO A 257 7.94 -2.41 -25.53
CA PRO A 257 8.78 -1.21 -25.59
C PRO A 257 8.20 -0.09 -26.46
N THR A 258 7.75 -0.44 -27.68
CA THR A 258 7.15 0.53 -28.61
C THR A 258 5.85 1.10 -28.05
N LEU A 259 5.00 0.27 -27.43
CA LEU A 259 3.75 0.71 -26.81
C LEU A 259 4.00 1.63 -25.61
N CYS A 260 4.98 1.33 -24.76
CA CYS A 260 5.32 2.18 -23.61
C CYS A 260 5.85 3.56 -24.02
N ALA A 261 6.51 3.68 -25.17
CA ALA A 261 6.98 4.96 -25.71
C ALA A 261 5.90 5.72 -26.51
N ASN A 262 4.78 5.07 -26.87
CA ASN A 262 3.77 5.67 -27.74
C ASN A 262 2.87 6.64 -26.96
N LYS A 263 2.81 7.90 -27.42
CA LYS A 263 2.02 8.98 -26.79
C LYS A 263 0.52 8.66 -26.68
N GLN A 264 -0.08 7.97 -27.66
CA GLN A 264 -1.50 7.60 -27.62
C GLN A 264 -1.77 6.53 -26.55
N ILE A 265 -0.86 5.57 -26.40
CA ILE A 265 -0.94 4.54 -25.35
C ILE A 265 -0.78 5.19 -23.97
N ILE A 266 0.25 6.03 -23.80
CA ILE A 266 0.46 6.76 -22.53
C ILE A 266 -0.78 7.58 -22.16
N ALA A 267 -1.39 8.29 -23.12
CA ALA A 267 -2.60 9.08 -22.87
C ALA A 267 -3.79 8.22 -22.42
N GLU A 268 -4.02 7.07 -23.07
CA GLU A 268 -5.14 6.18 -22.72
C GLU A 268 -4.90 5.48 -21.37
N VAL A 269 -3.68 4.99 -21.12
CA VAL A 269 -3.31 4.42 -19.81
C VAL A 269 -3.44 5.48 -18.71
N SER A 270 -2.97 6.70 -18.96
CA SER A 270 -3.07 7.82 -18.02
C SER A 270 -4.54 8.13 -17.70
N LYS A 271 -5.39 8.19 -18.73
CA LYS A 271 -6.83 8.42 -18.56
C LYS A 271 -7.49 7.36 -17.66
N GLN A 272 -7.17 6.09 -17.86
CA GLN A 272 -7.71 5.00 -17.03
C GLN A 272 -7.16 5.02 -15.60
N CYS A 273 -5.87 5.33 -15.42
CA CYS A 273 -5.27 5.53 -14.10
C CYS A 273 -5.92 6.71 -13.35
N LEU A 274 -6.14 7.84 -14.02
CA LEU A 274 -6.79 9.00 -13.44
C LEU A 274 -8.25 8.73 -13.08
N ALA A 275 -8.95 7.89 -13.85
CA ALA A 275 -10.32 7.49 -13.54
C ALA A 275 -10.44 6.71 -12.23
N VAL A 276 -9.44 5.88 -11.87
CA VAL A 276 -9.41 5.19 -10.57
C VAL A 276 -8.91 6.07 -9.42
N CYS A 277 -8.04 7.05 -9.70
CA CYS A 277 -7.47 7.96 -8.71
C CYS A 277 -8.46 9.03 -8.21
N LYS A 278 -9.13 9.72 -9.13
CA LYS A 278 -10.02 10.87 -8.83
C LYS A 278 -11.06 10.63 -7.72
N PRO A 279 -11.75 9.48 -7.63
CA PRO A 279 -12.75 9.27 -6.58
C PRO A 279 -12.16 8.91 -5.20
N LYS A 280 -10.83 8.71 -5.09
CA LYS A 280 -10.19 8.12 -3.89
C LYS A 280 -9.04 8.93 -3.32
N LEU A 281 -8.48 9.83 -4.12
CA LEU A 281 -7.34 10.65 -3.79
C LEU A 281 -7.75 12.12 -3.80
N VAL A 282 -7.14 12.92 -2.94
CA VAL A 282 -7.33 14.38 -2.97
C VAL A 282 -6.48 14.99 -4.09
N GLY A 283 -6.80 16.22 -4.50
CA GLY A 283 -6.23 16.83 -5.71
C GLY A 283 -4.71 16.76 -5.83
N PHE A 284 -3.97 17.01 -4.74
CA PHE A 284 -2.50 16.98 -4.72
C PHE A 284 -1.90 15.56 -4.70
N GLU A 285 -2.69 14.53 -4.32
CA GLU A 285 -2.29 13.12 -4.35
C GLU A 285 -2.46 12.49 -5.73
N ILE A 286 -3.22 13.12 -6.64
CA ILE A 286 -3.46 12.58 -7.98
C ILE A 286 -2.24 12.86 -8.85
N PRO A 287 -1.58 11.82 -9.42
CA PRO A 287 -0.43 12.03 -10.30
C PRO A 287 -0.78 12.93 -11.48
N LYS A 288 -0.05 14.03 -11.65
CA LYS A 288 -0.33 14.98 -12.74
C LYS A 288 0.08 14.43 -14.10
N LYS A 289 1.15 13.63 -14.13
CA LYS A 289 1.69 12.97 -15.31
C LYS A 289 2.04 11.52 -14.97
N ILE A 290 1.83 10.63 -15.94
CA ILE A 290 2.11 9.21 -15.81
C ILE A 290 3.00 8.80 -16.98
N GLY A 291 4.14 8.17 -16.67
CA GLY A 291 5.03 7.54 -17.65
C GLY A 291 4.90 6.01 -17.61
N LEU A 292 5.25 5.36 -18.71
CA LEU A 292 5.27 3.90 -18.82
C LEU A 292 6.71 3.43 -19.01
N VAL A 293 7.05 2.30 -18.38
CA VAL A 293 8.33 1.62 -18.59
C VAL A 293 8.08 0.21 -19.09
N ALA A 294 8.88 -0.24 -20.05
CA ALA A 294 8.84 -1.62 -20.54
C ALA A 294 9.58 -2.60 -19.62
N ASP A 295 10.38 -2.07 -18.69
CA ASP A 295 11.12 -2.85 -17.71
C ASP A 295 10.19 -3.60 -16.76
N THR A 296 10.39 -4.91 -16.64
CA THR A 296 9.79 -5.70 -15.57
C THR A 296 10.63 -5.57 -14.30
N TRP A 297 10.06 -5.09 -13.21
CA TRP A 297 10.75 -4.99 -11.92
C TRP A 297 10.63 -6.30 -11.15
N THR A 298 11.76 -6.87 -10.73
CA THR A 298 11.82 -8.18 -10.07
C THR A 298 12.79 -8.16 -8.89
N PRO A 299 12.75 -9.18 -8.01
CA PRO A 299 13.79 -9.32 -6.99
C PRO A 299 15.18 -9.59 -7.61
N ASP A 300 15.23 -10.33 -8.73
CA ASP A 300 16.49 -10.73 -9.38
C ASP A 300 17.27 -9.54 -9.97
N ASN A 301 16.58 -8.48 -10.40
CA ASN A 301 17.22 -7.26 -10.89
C ASN A 301 17.36 -6.16 -9.82
N ASP A 302 17.20 -6.54 -8.54
CA ASP A 302 17.34 -5.67 -7.37
C ASP A 302 16.39 -4.46 -7.34
N LEU A 303 15.29 -4.51 -8.09
CA LEU A 303 14.27 -3.46 -8.08
C LEU A 303 13.14 -3.75 -7.09
N LEU A 304 12.96 -5.02 -6.72
CA LEU A 304 12.05 -5.44 -5.65
C LEU A 304 12.80 -6.11 -4.49
N THR A 305 12.21 -6.09 -3.30
CA THR A 305 12.64 -6.97 -2.20
C THR A 305 12.19 -8.41 -2.48
N ALA A 306 12.73 -9.39 -1.75
CA ALA A 306 12.25 -10.78 -1.79
C ALA A 306 10.75 -10.91 -1.45
N ALA A 307 10.20 -9.93 -0.71
CA ALA A 307 8.77 -9.82 -0.42
C ALA A 307 7.99 -8.99 -1.48
N MET A 308 8.55 -8.81 -2.68
CA MET A 308 7.95 -8.08 -3.81
C MET A 308 7.61 -6.61 -3.52
N LYS A 309 8.30 -5.97 -2.57
CA LYS A 309 8.14 -4.52 -2.30
C LYS A 309 9.09 -3.71 -3.18
N LEU A 310 8.65 -2.52 -3.61
CA LEU A 310 9.47 -1.60 -4.39
C LEU A 310 10.73 -1.18 -3.62
N LYS A 311 11.90 -1.32 -4.25
CA LYS A 311 13.13 -0.66 -3.80
C LYS A 311 13.21 0.71 -4.48
N ARG A 312 12.57 1.72 -3.87
CA ARG A 312 12.42 3.07 -4.43
C ARG A 312 13.75 3.68 -4.90
N ILE A 313 14.81 3.60 -4.09
CA ILE A 313 16.11 4.21 -4.41
C ILE A 313 16.71 3.62 -5.70
N PRO A 314 16.89 2.28 -5.84
CA PRO A 314 17.31 1.68 -7.10
C PRO A 314 16.41 2.01 -8.30
N ILE A 315 15.08 1.97 -8.14
CA ILE A 315 14.16 2.23 -9.25
C ILE A 315 14.29 3.69 -9.72
N VAL A 316 14.31 4.65 -8.79
CA VAL A 316 14.45 6.08 -9.10
C VAL A 316 15.80 6.37 -9.74
N ALA A 317 16.87 5.73 -9.26
CA ALA A 317 18.21 5.88 -9.85
C ALA A 317 18.24 5.35 -11.30
N LYS A 318 17.63 4.19 -11.56
CA LYS A 318 17.55 3.59 -12.89
C LYS A 318 16.73 4.42 -13.87
N HIS A 319 15.57 4.92 -13.44
CA HIS A 319 14.59 5.63 -14.28
C HIS A 319 14.62 7.15 -14.10
N LYS A 320 15.79 7.70 -13.75
CA LYS A 320 15.94 9.11 -13.42
C LYS A 320 15.58 10.02 -14.61
N ALA A 321 15.98 9.64 -15.82
CA ALA A 321 15.72 10.43 -17.02
C ALA A 321 14.22 10.52 -17.33
N GLU A 322 13.51 9.40 -17.23
CA GLU A 322 12.06 9.31 -17.41
C GLU A 322 11.33 10.16 -16.36
N LEU A 323 11.70 10.04 -15.07
CA LEU A 323 11.12 10.85 -14.00
C LEU A 323 11.38 12.34 -14.19
N ASP A 324 12.60 12.74 -14.58
CA ASP A 324 12.94 14.14 -14.81
C ASP A 324 12.19 14.70 -16.04
N SER A 325 12.00 13.89 -17.10
CA SER A 325 11.19 14.28 -18.27
C SER A 325 9.71 14.50 -17.94
N LEU A 326 9.16 13.72 -17.00
CA LEU A 326 7.79 13.93 -16.53
C LEU A 326 7.67 15.27 -15.80
N TYR A 327 8.70 15.71 -15.07
CA TYR A 327 8.68 17.03 -14.45
C TYR A 327 9.01 18.18 -15.41
N SER A 328 9.68 17.90 -16.54
CA SER A 328 9.96 18.94 -17.54
C SER A 328 8.68 19.55 -18.11
N TYR A 329 8.70 20.86 -18.30
CA TYR A 329 7.59 21.67 -18.84
C TYR A 329 7.58 21.66 -20.36
#